data_AF-A0A6N9PT46-F1
#
_entry.id   AF-A0A6N9PT46-F1
#
_cell.length_a   1.000
_cell.length_b   1.000
_cell.length_c   1.000
_cell.angle_alpha   90.00
_cell.angle_beta   90.00
_cell.angle_gamma   90.00
#
_symmetry.space_group_name_H-M   'P 1'
#
loop_
_entity.id
_entity.type
_entity.pdbx_description
1 polymer ?
#
loop_
_entity_poly.entity_id
_entity_poly.type
_entity_poly.pdbx_seq_one_letter_code
_entity_poly.pdbx_strand_id
1 'polypeptide(L)'
;MGVWLLLAAFWGLLPGGMAGAGQPLAGEPLCKEGDKLLLCAHGQTGPYLACIQGTGSFLLAGGDEGFARVDLGYPLLGAAYRGGRLFVFREWEVFFCADAYTGSLEQGETCVTSLTADDVALFDCTAQGEVYAVAKDSPQTLQLFSLDGDFQEHSFDKNISLLQVTESGQLWVCTEDSFFMGGSLENLKAITGGRPQRVIGENAFLDSGGNVWQVEGEKAEPVLEGIPPQSLCRADRAGITYADSTGRIHRVLWDGEEAGTCTPDGKPLALTEKGVLMSREKMLYYAPYAFTQEQPSLSPAPSPSVSPSPGPSEKPSWLELGDGYFYITGEVPVEWLLEELKPQEALIKTPEGETVTNGLLGTGMSAFQGKTDTYENETVVIVWGDCSGNGRTGPSDMEEAQRMLLHREDDMVKPAFLAADRDRDGEITAKDLLWLSGAIEKAANGR
;
A
#
# COMPACT_ATOMS: atom_id res chain seq x y z
N MET A 1 -38.53 39.71 -30.10
CA MET A 1 -38.13 38.56 -30.94
C MET A 1 -37.74 37.47 -29.95
N GLY A 2 -38.65 36.59 -29.55
CA GLY A 2 -39.18 35.45 -30.33
C GLY A 2 -38.46 34.19 -29.80
N VAL A 3 -39.01 33.48 -28.79
CA VAL A 3 -39.92 32.31 -28.91
C VAL A 3 -39.26 31.21 -29.74
N TRP A 4 -38.93 30.02 -29.18
CA TRP A 4 -39.79 28.83 -28.94
C TRP A 4 -39.39 28.09 -27.63
N LEU A 5 -40.29 27.73 -26.68
CA LEU A 5 -41.30 26.62 -26.64
C LEU A 5 -40.68 25.21 -26.76
N LEU A 6 -41.05 24.13 -26.05
CA LEU A 6 -41.98 23.82 -24.94
C LEU A 6 -41.81 22.32 -24.57
N LEU A 7 -41.98 21.97 -23.28
CA LEU A 7 -42.59 20.74 -22.68
C LEU A 7 -42.39 19.34 -23.32
N ALA A 8 -41.98 18.35 -22.51
CA ALA A 8 -42.90 17.34 -21.94
C ALA A 8 -42.16 16.30 -21.07
N ALA A 9 -42.80 16.00 -19.93
CA ALA A 9 -42.43 14.96 -18.99
C ALA A 9 -42.65 13.54 -19.55
N PHE A 10 -41.84 12.59 -19.09
CA PHE A 10 -42.27 11.21 -18.93
C PHE A 10 -41.62 10.62 -17.66
N TRP A 11 -42.40 10.56 -16.59
CA TRP A 11 -42.22 9.56 -15.53
C TRP A 11 -42.84 8.26 -16.04
N GLY A 12 -42.04 7.20 -16.06
CA GLY A 12 -42.46 5.86 -16.44
C GLY A 12 -41.54 4.81 -15.83
N LEU A 13 -41.85 4.44 -14.58
CA LEU A 13 -41.76 3.10 -13.97
C LEU A 13 -40.53 2.21 -14.29
N LEU A 14 -39.68 2.06 -13.27
CA LEU A 14 -38.71 0.97 -13.00
C LEU A 14 -39.34 -0.44 -13.16
N PRO A 15 -38.58 -1.51 -13.50
CA PRO A 15 -37.71 -2.16 -12.52
C PRO A 15 -36.40 -2.74 -13.07
N GLY A 16 -35.32 -2.48 -12.36
CA GLY A 16 -34.03 -3.14 -12.56
C GLY A 16 -33.13 -2.72 -11.42
N GLY A 17 -33.33 -3.32 -10.25
CA GLY A 17 -32.45 -3.12 -9.12
C GLY A 17 -31.04 -3.51 -9.54
N MET A 18 -30.19 -2.51 -9.77
CA MET A 18 -28.76 -2.73 -9.70
C MET A 18 -28.45 -2.96 -8.22
N ALA A 19 -28.22 -4.23 -7.91
CA ALA A 19 -27.55 -4.65 -6.70
C ALA A 19 -26.31 -3.78 -6.49
N GLY A 20 -26.12 -3.35 -5.25
CA GLY A 20 -25.23 -2.25 -4.89
C GLY A 20 -23.86 -2.33 -5.54
N ALA A 21 -23.59 -1.43 -6.48
CA ALA A 21 -22.23 -1.02 -6.74
C ALA A 21 -21.73 -0.37 -5.44
N GLY A 22 -20.70 -0.96 -4.83
CA GLY A 22 -20.00 -0.33 -3.71
C GLY A 22 -19.64 1.12 -4.06
N GLN A 23 -19.57 1.99 -3.06
CA GLN A 23 -19.15 3.37 -3.31
C GLN A 23 -17.81 3.36 -4.03
N PRO A 24 -17.68 4.06 -5.17
CA PRO A 24 -16.45 4.06 -5.92
C PRO A 24 -15.35 4.72 -5.09
N LEU A 25 -14.10 4.26 -5.26
CA LEU A 25 -12.99 4.76 -4.44
C LEU A 25 -12.81 6.26 -4.69
N ALA A 26 -13.07 7.07 -3.66
CA ALA A 26 -12.75 8.49 -3.68
C ALA A 26 -11.23 8.63 -3.54
N GLY A 27 -10.58 9.15 -4.58
CA GLY A 27 -9.16 9.44 -4.54
C GLY A 27 -8.87 10.91 -4.23
N GLU A 28 -7.68 11.14 -3.69
CA GLU A 28 -7.14 12.48 -3.51
C GLU A 28 -6.58 12.99 -4.84
N PRO A 29 -6.93 14.22 -5.27
CA PRO A 29 -6.41 14.79 -6.51
C PRO A 29 -4.91 15.03 -6.38
N LEU A 30 -4.15 14.47 -7.31
CA LEU A 30 -2.71 14.65 -7.36
C LEU A 30 -2.34 15.83 -8.27
N CYS A 31 -2.68 15.75 -9.56
CA CYS A 31 -2.30 16.78 -10.54
C CYS A 31 -3.09 16.66 -11.85
N LYS A 32 -2.83 17.56 -12.81
CA LYS A 32 -3.44 17.54 -14.15
C LYS A 32 -2.60 16.69 -15.12
N GLU A 33 -3.26 15.83 -15.88
CA GLU A 33 -2.66 14.92 -16.84
C GLU A 33 -2.37 15.62 -18.19
N GLY A 34 -1.09 15.62 -18.61
CA GLY A 34 -0.64 15.82 -20.00
C GLY A 34 -0.30 14.47 -20.66
N ASP A 35 0.27 14.45 -21.88
CA ASP A 35 0.24 13.23 -22.73
C ASP A 35 1.23 12.07 -22.36
N LYS A 36 1.76 12.10 -21.11
CA LYS A 36 2.21 11.02 -20.17
C LYS A 36 3.64 10.40 -20.18
N LEU A 37 4.21 10.29 -18.97
CA LEU A 37 4.80 9.06 -18.38
C LEU A 37 4.54 9.07 -16.85
N LEU A 38 4.24 7.96 -16.17
CA LEU A 38 4.01 7.90 -14.71
C LEU A 38 4.75 6.70 -14.10
N LEU A 39 5.50 6.88 -12.99
CA LEU A 39 6.15 5.81 -12.21
C LEU A 39 5.67 5.89 -10.74
N CYS A 40 5.34 4.78 -10.10
CA CYS A 40 4.97 4.76 -8.67
C CYS A 40 5.97 3.93 -7.88
N ALA A 41 6.46 4.50 -6.79
CA ALA A 41 7.48 3.93 -5.93
C ALA A 41 6.95 3.68 -4.52
N HIS A 42 7.32 2.53 -3.97
CA HIS A 42 6.86 1.97 -2.70
C HIS A 42 7.69 2.47 -1.51
N GLY A 43 7.02 2.74 -0.39
CA GLY A 43 7.58 3.15 0.89
C GLY A 43 6.45 3.70 1.78
N GLN A 44 6.58 3.61 3.11
CA GLN A 44 5.50 4.01 4.04
C GLN A 44 5.07 5.49 3.88
N THR A 45 5.94 6.33 3.31
CA THR A 45 5.63 7.69 2.82
C THR A 45 6.47 8.03 1.56
N GLY A 46 6.01 7.62 0.37
CA GLY A 46 6.42 8.17 -0.95
C GLY A 46 7.38 7.31 -1.82
N PRO A 47 7.68 7.73 -3.07
CA PRO A 47 7.07 8.81 -3.87
C PRO A 47 6.26 8.43 -5.14
N TYR A 48 5.48 9.38 -5.66
CA TYR A 48 4.75 9.28 -6.94
C TYR A 48 5.46 10.08 -8.01
N LEU A 49 5.85 9.45 -9.12
CA LEU A 49 6.39 10.14 -10.29
C LEU A 49 5.28 10.38 -11.31
N ALA A 50 5.03 11.64 -11.62
CA ALA A 50 4.26 12.02 -12.80
C ALA A 50 5.09 12.89 -13.74
N CYS A 51 5.41 12.38 -14.92
CA CYS A 51 6.11 13.13 -15.96
C CYS A 51 5.14 13.90 -16.84
N ILE A 52 5.49 15.15 -17.13
CA ILE A 52 4.80 16.03 -18.07
C ILE A 52 5.53 15.93 -19.42
N GLN A 53 4.95 15.19 -20.37
CA GLN A 53 5.51 15.05 -21.71
C GLN A 53 5.82 16.42 -22.37
N GLY A 54 6.94 16.45 -23.12
CA GLY A 54 7.37 17.62 -23.90
C GLY A 54 8.06 18.72 -23.10
N THR A 55 8.17 18.59 -21.77
CA THR A 55 8.83 19.58 -20.91
C THR A 55 10.12 19.06 -20.26
N GLY A 56 10.34 17.74 -20.30
CA GLY A 56 11.39 17.07 -19.52
C GLY A 56 11.09 17.07 -18.01
N SER A 57 9.96 17.60 -17.55
CA SER A 57 9.72 17.72 -16.12
C SER A 57 9.05 16.48 -15.52
N PHE A 58 9.44 16.11 -14.31
CA PHE A 58 8.69 15.18 -13.47
C PHE A 58 8.28 15.80 -12.14
N LEU A 59 7.14 15.36 -11.62
CA LEU A 59 6.63 15.67 -10.30
C LEU A 59 6.91 14.49 -9.38
N LEU A 60 7.43 14.75 -8.20
CA LEU A 60 7.52 13.81 -7.10
C LEU A 60 6.55 14.26 -6.00
N ALA A 61 5.65 13.39 -5.56
CA ALA A 61 4.98 13.62 -4.27
C ALA A 61 5.89 13.11 -3.15
N GLY A 62 6.36 14.02 -2.29
CA GLY A 62 7.14 13.71 -1.10
C GLY A 62 6.32 14.09 0.13
N GLY A 63 5.92 13.09 0.93
CA GLY A 63 5.34 13.27 2.27
C GLY A 63 4.46 14.51 2.50
N ASP A 64 4.54 15.06 3.71
CA ASP A 64 3.71 16.17 4.23
C ASP A 64 3.92 17.53 3.51
N GLU A 65 4.86 17.64 2.58
CA GLU A 65 5.26 18.91 1.95
C GLU A 65 4.67 19.16 0.55
N GLY A 66 3.90 18.21 0.01
CA GLY A 66 3.24 18.34 -1.30
C GLY A 66 4.09 17.88 -2.49
N PHE A 67 3.80 18.40 -3.68
CA PHE A 67 4.49 18.01 -4.92
C PHE A 67 5.73 18.85 -5.15
N ALA A 68 6.89 18.20 -5.23
CA ALA A 68 8.12 18.80 -5.72
C ALA A 68 8.26 18.54 -7.23
N ARG A 69 8.60 19.59 -7.99
CA ARG A 69 8.78 19.53 -9.45
C ARG A 69 10.26 19.59 -9.77
N VAL A 70 10.74 18.63 -10.54
CA VAL A 70 12.06 18.66 -11.17
C VAL A 70 11.86 18.89 -12.67
N ASP A 71 12.44 19.96 -13.20
CA ASP A 71 12.51 20.19 -14.64
C ASP A 71 13.77 19.52 -15.18
N LEU A 72 13.64 18.37 -15.84
CA LEU A 72 14.76 17.83 -16.59
C LEU A 72 14.92 18.65 -17.85
N GLY A 73 16.14 19.11 -18.14
CA GLY A 73 16.44 19.80 -19.39
C GLY A 73 16.41 18.88 -20.63
N TYR A 74 15.87 17.67 -20.52
CA TYR A 74 16.02 16.57 -21.48
C TYR A 74 14.81 15.60 -21.44
N PRO A 75 14.58 14.82 -22.52
CA PRO A 75 13.52 13.82 -22.55
C PRO A 75 13.78 12.67 -21.58
N LEU A 76 12.71 12.23 -20.90
CA LEU A 76 12.71 11.07 -20.01
C LEU A 76 12.50 9.79 -20.84
N LEU A 77 13.46 8.86 -20.78
CA LEU A 77 13.41 7.57 -21.47
C LEU A 77 12.73 6.49 -20.63
N GLY A 78 12.87 6.59 -19.31
CA GLY A 78 12.26 5.69 -18.34
C GLY A 78 12.57 6.13 -16.93
N ALA A 79 11.99 5.45 -15.95
CA ALA A 79 12.35 5.64 -14.55
C ALA A 79 12.17 4.34 -13.77
N ALA A 80 12.86 4.20 -12.64
CA ALA A 80 12.71 3.09 -11.72
C ALA A 80 12.89 3.59 -10.28
N TYR A 81 12.31 2.92 -9.30
CA TYR A 81 12.56 3.25 -7.89
C TYR A 81 13.06 2.02 -7.16
N ARG A 82 14.24 2.13 -6.58
CA ARG A 82 14.98 1.02 -6.00
C ARG A 82 15.78 1.54 -4.81
N GLY A 83 15.83 0.76 -3.73
CA GLY A 83 16.63 1.11 -2.54
C GLY A 83 16.32 2.49 -1.96
N GLY A 84 15.07 2.95 -2.02
CA GLY A 84 14.67 4.27 -1.51
C GLY A 84 15.02 5.45 -2.42
N ARG A 85 15.59 5.20 -3.61
CA ARG A 85 16.05 6.21 -4.57
C ARG A 85 15.26 6.11 -5.87
N LEU A 86 15.01 7.26 -6.48
CA LEU A 86 14.45 7.35 -7.81
C LEU A 86 15.59 7.38 -8.84
N PHE A 87 15.52 6.51 -9.84
CA PHE A 87 16.42 6.48 -10.98
C PHE A 87 15.68 6.98 -12.21
N VAL A 88 16.30 7.93 -12.91
CA VAL A 88 15.76 8.58 -14.11
C VAL A 88 16.67 8.27 -15.27
N PHE A 89 16.13 7.58 -16.27
CA PHE A 89 16.86 7.23 -17.49
C PHE A 89 16.64 8.31 -18.55
N ARG A 90 17.73 8.79 -19.13
CA ARG A 90 17.72 9.94 -20.03
C ARG A 90 18.93 9.96 -20.95
N GLU A 91 18.84 10.80 -21.96
CA GLU A 91 19.95 11.09 -22.85
C GLU A 91 20.80 12.24 -22.26
N TRP A 92 22.11 12.05 -22.25
CA TRP A 92 23.08 13.11 -21.93
C TRP A 92 24.06 13.27 -23.07
N GLU A 93 24.00 14.42 -23.74
CA GLU A 93 24.71 14.69 -25.01
C GLU A 93 24.26 13.73 -26.11
N VAL A 94 24.71 12.49 -26.07
CA VAL A 94 24.31 11.37 -26.94
C VAL A 94 24.19 10.03 -26.20
N PHE A 95 24.67 9.98 -24.95
CA PHE A 95 24.79 8.75 -24.19
C PHE A 95 23.55 8.47 -23.35
N PHE A 96 23.22 7.19 -23.24
CA PHE A 96 22.21 6.71 -22.32
C PHE A 96 22.76 6.76 -20.89
N CYS A 97 22.03 7.42 -19.99
CA CYS A 97 22.44 7.64 -18.61
C CYS A 97 21.30 7.34 -17.63
N ALA A 98 21.65 6.99 -16.40
CA ALA A 98 20.73 6.91 -15.27
C ALA A 98 21.17 7.88 -14.17
N ASP A 99 20.33 8.85 -13.84
CA ASP A 99 20.53 9.74 -12.70
C ASP A 99 19.79 9.19 -11.48
N ALA A 100 20.49 9.12 -10.35
CA ALA A 100 19.88 8.82 -9.08
C ALA A 100 19.40 10.10 -8.38
N TYR A 101 18.21 10.04 -7.78
CA TYR A 101 17.62 11.09 -6.97
C TYR A 101 17.25 10.52 -5.60
N THR A 102 17.51 11.28 -4.55
CA THR A 102 17.04 10.95 -3.20
C THR A 102 15.52 11.11 -3.08
N GLY A 103 14.94 10.66 -1.97
CA GLY A 103 13.52 10.90 -1.66
C GLY A 103 13.15 12.39 -1.56
N SER A 104 14.13 13.27 -1.30
CA SER A 104 13.99 14.73 -1.30
C SER A 104 14.31 15.38 -2.66
N LEU A 105 14.51 14.59 -3.72
CA LEU A 105 14.86 15.04 -5.07
C LEU A 105 16.20 15.74 -5.22
N GLU A 106 17.13 15.49 -4.31
CA GLU A 106 18.50 15.88 -4.54
C GLU A 106 19.13 14.91 -5.54
N GLN A 107 19.67 15.44 -6.63
CA GLN A 107 20.39 14.63 -7.60
C GLN A 107 21.67 14.11 -6.96
N GLY A 108 21.82 12.79 -6.97
CA GLY A 108 23.01 12.07 -6.54
C GLY A 108 23.88 11.68 -7.73
N GLU A 109 24.31 10.42 -7.74
CA GLU A 109 25.21 9.89 -8.76
C GLU A 109 24.52 9.70 -10.12
N THR A 110 25.31 9.78 -11.18
CA THR A 110 24.89 9.49 -12.56
C THR A 110 25.71 8.32 -13.09
N CYS A 111 25.06 7.25 -13.52
CA CYS A 111 25.70 6.21 -14.33
C CYS A 111 25.61 6.62 -15.80
N VAL A 112 26.76 6.74 -16.47
CA VAL A 112 26.86 7.03 -17.90
C VAL A 112 27.27 5.75 -18.62
N THR A 113 26.45 5.30 -19.56
CA THR A 113 26.78 4.12 -20.37
C THR A 113 27.58 4.51 -21.61
N SER A 114 28.25 3.54 -22.24
CA SER A 114 28.86 3.74 -23.56
C SER A 114 27.87 3.63 -24.72
N LEU A 115 26.59 3.32 -24.44
CA LEU A 115 25.52 3.20 -25.42
C LEU A 115 24.88 4.56 -25.68
N THR A 116 24.39 4.76 -26.90
CA THR A 116 23.52 5.91 -27.19
C THR A 116 22.07 5.59 -26.82
N ALA A 117 21.27 6.60 -26.50
CA ALA A 117 19.85 6.41 -26.19
C ALA A 117 19.09 5.71 -27.33
N ASP A 118 19.46 5.99 -28.57
CA ASP A 118 18.87 5.38 -29.77
C ASP A 118 19.29 3.92 -29.99
N ASP A 119 20.39 3.48 -29.40
CA ASP A 119 20.90 2.11 -29.57
C ASP A 119 20.44 1.15 -28.47
N VAL A 120 19.85 1.64 -27.38
CA VAL A 120 19.35 0.79 -26.29
C VAL A 120 18.02 0.13 -26.67
N ALA A 121 17.94 -1.20 -26.54
CA ALA A 121 16.72 -1.99 -26.76
C ALA A 121 15.96 -2.26 -25.45
N LEU A 122 16.68 -2.66 -24.40
CA LEU A 122 16.16 -2.94 -23.07
C LEU A 122 17.10 -2.36 -22.04
N PHE A 123 16.58 -1.90 -20.91
CA PHE A 123 17.38 -1.41 -19.79
C PHE A 123 16.64 -1.51 -18.47
N ASP A 124 17.39 -1.63 -17.38
CA ASP A 124 16.93 -1.45 -16.00
C ASP A 124 18.13 -1.12 -15.09
N CYS A 125 17.93 -0.87 -13.80
CA CYS A 125 19.01 -0.52 -12.87
C CYS A 125 18.94 -1.23 -11.53
N THR A 126 20.09 -1.34 -10.86
CA THR A 126 20.20 -1.81 -9.48
C THR A 126 19.85 -0.72 -8.48
N ALA A 127 19.65 -1.09 -7.21
CA ALA A 127 19.45 -0.12 -6.13
C ALA A 127 20.66 0.80 -5.90
N GLN A 128 21.84 0.38 -6.37
CA GLN A 128 23.09 1.13 -6.33
C GLN A 128 23.20 2.10 -7.51
N GLY A 129 22.35 2.00 -8.53
CA GLY A 129 22.38 2.86 -9.72
C GLY A 129 23.25 2.32 -10.86
N GLU A 130 23.66 1.05 -10.79
CA GLU A 130 24.32 0.39 -11.91
C GLU A 130 23.26 0.06 -12.97
N VAL A 131 23.63 0.17 -14.24
CA VAL A 131 22.70 0.05 -15.37
C VAL A 131 22.92 -1.25 -16.09
N TYR A 132 21.87 -2.06 -16.16
CA TYR A 132 21.76 -3.16 -17.11
C TYR A 132 21.19 -2.65 -18.42
N ALA A 133 21.81 -3.00 -19.54
CA ALA A 133 21.32 -2.62 -20.86
C ALA A 133 21.57 -3.73 -21.90
N VAL A 134 20.72 -3.74 -22.93
CA VAL A 134 20.85 -4.58 -24.13
C VAL A 134 20.85 -3.64 -25.34
N ALA A 135 21.89 -3.72 -26.16
CA ALA A 135 22.00 -2.93 -27.38
C ALA A 135 21.20 -3.57 -28.54
N LYS A 136 20.64 -2.73 -29.43
CA LYS A 136 19.86 -3.17 -30.60
C LYS A 136 20.68 -3.97 -31.61
N ASP A 137 21.97 -3.67 -31.74
CA ASP A 137 22.90 -4.36 -32.64
C ASP A 137 23.45 -5.67 -32.05
N SER A 138 23.32 -5.83 -30.73
CA SER A 138 23.81 -6.98 -29.95
C SER A 138 22.71 -7.52 -29.03
N PRO A 139 21.54 -7.92 -29.57
CA PRO A 139 20.33 -8.22 -28.78
C PRO A 139 20.44 -9.44 -27.85
N GLN A 140 21.53 -10.21 -27.97
CA GLN A 140 21.82 -11.40 -27.16
C GLN A 140 22.80 -11.13 -26.01
N THR A 141 23.34 -9.91 -25.91
CA THR A 141 24.35 -9.55 -24.90
C THR A 141 23.76 -8.59 -23.88
N LEU A 142 23.79 -9.00 -22.61
CA LEU A 142 23.46 -8.15 -21.48
C LEU A 142 24.73 -7.45 -20.99
N GLN A 143 24.68 -6.13 -20.87
CA GLN A 143 25.78 -5.29 -20.43
C GLN A 143 25.45 -4.66 -19.09
N LEU A 144 26.43 -4.61 -18.17
CA LEU A 144 26.33 -3.93 -16.88
C LEU A 144 27.36 -2.79 -16.83
N PHE A 145 26.86 -1.59 -16.57
CA PHE A 145 27.64 -0.38 -16.39
C PHE A 145 27.59 0.03 -14.92
N SER A 146 28.74 0.13 -14.28
CA SER A 146 28.84 0.61 -12.91
C SER A 146 29.00 2.13 -12.83
N LEU A 147 28.87 2.69 -11.63
CA LEU A 147 29.14 4.11 -11.37
C LEU A 147 30.64 4.45 -11.49
N ASP A 148 31.52 3.50 -11.21
CA ASP A 148 32.98 3.70 -11.24
C ASP A 148 33.59 3.53 -12.64
N GLY A 149 32.75 3.23 -13.64
CA GLY A 149 33.15 3.02 -15.03
C GLY A 149 33.58 1.58 -15.35
N ASP A 150 33.49 0.66 -14.39
CA ASP A 150 33.62 -0.78 -14.65
C ASP A 150 32.49 -1.26 -15.55
N PHE A 151 32.82 -2.21 -16.41
CA PHE A 151 31.96 -2.76 -17.44
C PHE A 151 32.02 -4.29 -17.41
N GLN A 152 30.85 -4.93 -17.45
CA GLN A 152 30.72 -6.38 -17.57
C GLN A 152 29.72 -6.72 -18.66
N GLU A 153 29.88 -7.89 -19.28
CA GLU A 153 28.93 -8.39 -20.26
C GLU A 153 28.71 -9.90 -20.12
N HIS A 154 27.53 -10.34 -20.51
CA HIS A 154 27.14 -11.75 -20.57
C HIS A 154 26.34 -12.01 -21.84
N SER A 155 26.77 -12.97 -22.65
CA SER A 155 26.09 -13.36 -23.89
C SER A 155 25.23 -14.61 -23.69
N PHE A 156 24.01 -14.54 -24.20
CA PHE A 156 23.06 -15.65 -24.26
C PHE A 156 23.03 -16.26 -25.67
N ASP A 157 22.54 -17.49 -25.78
CA ASP A 157 22.37 -18.19 -27.07
C ASP A 157 21.29 -17.58 -27.97
N LYS A 158 20.43 -16.73 -27.40
CA LYS A 158 19.22 -16.19 -28.02
C LYS A 158 19.04 -14.72 -27.62
N ASN A 159 18.27 -14.01 -28.41
CA ASN A 159 17.93 -12.62 -28.14
C ASN A 159 17.21 -12.49 -26.80
N ILE A 160 17.60 -11.48 -26.04
CA ILE A 160 16.95 -11.08 -24.79
C ILE A 160 15.66 -10.35 -25.18
N SER A 161 14.55 -10.84 -24.64
CA SER A 161 13.19 -10.34 -24.89
C SER A 161 12.58 -9.64 -23.68
N LEU A 162 13.11 -9.90 -22.47
CA LEU A 162 12.73 -9.22 -21.24
C LEU A 162 13.95 -9.05 -20.34
N LEU A 163 14.07 -7.86 -19.75
CA LEU A 163 15.07 -7.50 -18.76
C LEU A 163 14.35 -6.75 -17.64
N GLN A 164 14.54 -7.16 -16.39
CA GLN A 164 14.01 -6.43 -15.24
C GLN A 164 14.84 -6.69 -13.99
N VAL A 165 15.05 -5.66 -13.18
CA VAL A 165 15.58 -5.76 -11.81
C VAL A 165 14.44 -5.43 -10.85
N THR A 166 14.14 -6.35 -9.96
CA THR A 166 13.07 -6.22 -8.94
C THR A 166 13.51 -5.36 -7.76
N GLU A 167 12.60 -5.12 -6.80
CA GLU A 167 12.88 -4.23 -5.66
C GLU A 167 13.99 -4.77 -4.77
N SER A 168 14.07 -6.09 -4.58
CA SER A 168 15.16 -6.71 -3.81
C SER A 168 16.48 -6.82 -4.58
N GLY A 169 16.55 -6.33 -5.81
CA GLY A 169 17.73 -6.45 -6.68
C GLY A 169 17.84 -7.77 -7.43
N GLN A 170 16.79 -8.60 -7.45
CA GLN A 170 16.76 -9.83 -8.25
C GLN A 170 16.66 -9.47 -9.73
N LEU A 171 17.67 -9.84 -10.51
CA LEU A 171 17.76 -9.68 -11.96
C LEU A 171 17.00 -10.82 -12.66
N TRP A 172 16.14 -10.43 -13.59
CA TRP A 172 15.39 -11.29 -14.50
C TRP A 172 15.84 -11.04 -15.93
N VAL A 173 16.22 -12.10 -16.63
CA VAL A 173 16.58 -12.05 -18.05
C VAL A 173 15.85 -13.15 -18.78
N CYS A 174 14.99 -12.82 -19.75
CA CYS A 174 14.29 -13.81 -20.55
C CYS A 174 14.74 -13.75 -22.00
N THR A 175 15.10 -14.90 -22.54
CA THR A 175 15.33 -15.09 -23.98
C THR A 175 14.07 -15.61 -24.66
N GLU A 176 14.16 -15.93 -25.95
CA GLU A 176 13.06 -16.48 -26.73
C GLU A 176 12.52 -17.84 -26.24
N ASP A 177 13.29 -18.59 -25.46
CA ASP A 177 12.96 -19.95 -25.04
C ASP A 177 13.30 -20.27 -23.57
N SER A 178 14.07 -19.40 -22.91
CA SER A 178 14.60 -19.62 -21.57
C SER A 178 14.45 -18.36 -20.74
N PHE A 179 14.48 -18.49 -19.42
CA PHE A 179 14.67 -17.33 -18.55
C PHE A 179 15.58 -17.66 -17.38
N PHE A 180 16.23 -16.61 -16.91
CA PHE A 180 17.31 -16.66 -15.95
C PHE A 180 17.03 -15.68 -14.83
N MET A 181 17.40 -16.09 -13.61
CA MET A 181 17.32 -15.27 -12.43
C MET A 181 18.64 -15.31 -11.66
N GLY A 182 19.09 -14.16 -11.17
CA GLY A 182 20.25 -14.06 -10.27
C GLY A 182 20.30 -12.71 -9.55
N GLY A 183 21.16 -12.57 -8.54
CA GLY A 183 21.44 -11.26 -7.94
C GLY A 183 22.48 -10.43 -8.71
N SER A 184 23.13 -11.04 -9.69
CA SER A 184 24.17 -10.44 -10.54
C SER A 184 24.36 -11.29 -11.80
N LEU A 185 25.15 -10.80 -12.77
CA LEU A 185 25.49 -11.55 -14.00
C LEU A 185 26.17 -12.88 -13.71
N GLU A 186 27.06 -12.92 -12.72
CA GLU A 186 27.83 -14.12 -12.36
C GLU A 186 26.97 -15.24 -11.77
N ASN A 187 25.83 -14.87 -11.17
CA ASN A 187 24.95 -15.76 -10.43
C ASN A 187 23.62 -16.02 -11.16
N LEU A 188 23.56 -15.74 -12.46
CA LEU A 188 22.38 -16.05 -13.27
C LEU A 188 22.21 -17.56 -13.39
N LYS A 189 20.99 -18.01 -13.08
CA LYS A 189 20.59 -19.41 -13.15
C LYS A 189 19.37 -19.57 -14.03
N ALA A 190 19.39 -20.58 -14.90
CA ALA A 190 18.24 -20.93 -15.70
C ALA A 190 17.10 -21.45 -14.80
N ILE A 191 15.91 -20.92 -15.00
CA ILE A 191 14.71 -21.36 -14.29
C ILE A 191 13.88 -22.22 -15.23
N THR A 192 13.41 -23.35 -14.71
CA THR A 192 12.58 -24.29 -15.46
C THR A 192 11.10 -24.04 -15.19
N GLY A 193 10.26 -24.08 -16.24
CA GLY A 193 8.80 -23.99 -16.11
C GLY A 193 8.24 -22.62 -16.48
N GLY A 194 7.13 -22.61 -17.22
CA GLY A 194 6.49 -21.40 -17.71
C GLY A 194 7.36 -20.56 -18.64
N ARG A 195 6.82 -19.42 -19.08
CA ARG A 195 7.57 -18.42 -19.85
C ARG A 195 7.12 -17.02 -19.42
N PRO A 196 8.00 -16.21 -18.80
CA PRO A 196 7.66 -14.86 -18.41
C PRO A 196 7.36 -14.01 -19.64
N GLN A 197 6.17 -13.42 -19.66
CA GLN A 197 5.88 -12.27 -20.53
C GLN A 197 6.08 -10.96 -19.76
N ARG A 198 5.75 -10.97 -18.46
CA ARG A 198 5.91 -9.82 -17.56
C ARG A 198 6.25 -10.29 -16.16
N VAL A 199 7.24 -9.66 -15.54
CA VAL A 199 7.54 -9.85 -14.12
C VAL A 199 6.59 -8.97 -13.32
N ILE A 200 5.84 -9.56 -12.39
CA ILE A 200 4.77 -8.89 -11.65
C ILE A 200 5.07 -8.76 -10.15
N GLY A 201 6.12 -9.42 -9.66
CA GLY A 201 6.64 -9.30 -8.31
C GLY A 201 8.04 -9.91 -8.20
N GLU A 202 8.57 -10.01 -6.99
CA GLU A 202 9.96 -10.49 -6.75
C GLU A 202 10.22 -11.88 -7.35
N ASN A 203 9.28 -12.81 -7.13
CA ASN A 203 9.37 -14.21 -7.53
C ASN A 203 8.15 -14.64 -8.35
N ALA A 204 7.48 -13.72 -9.04
CA ALA A 204 6.25 -14.03 -9.76
C ALA A 204 6.19 -13.36 -11.14
N PHE A 205 5.67 -14.09 -12.12
CA PHE A 205 5.48 -13.60 -13.48
C PHE A 205 4.12 -14.00 -14.05
N LEU A 206 3.68 -13.24 -15.05
CA LEU A 206 2.52 -13.53 -15.88
C LEU A 206 2.99 -14.03 -17.25
N ASP A 207 2.41 -15.14 -17.72
CA ASP A 207 2.64 -15.66 -19.07
C ASP A 207 1.65 -15.10 -20.10
N SER A 208 1.84 -15.47 -21.37
CA SER A 208 0.98 -15.02 -22.48
C SER A 208 -0.41 -15.64 -22.53
N GLY A 209 -0.64 -16.72 -21.77
CA GLY A 209 -1.94 -17.34 -21.59
C GLY A 209 -2.76 -16.73 -20.45
N GLY A 210 -2.13 -15.90 -19.61
CA GLY A 210 -2.77 -15.33 -18.42
C GLY A 210 -2.62 -16.19 -17.17
N ASN A 211 -1.66 -17.12 -17.17
CA ASN A 211 -1.31 -17.88 -15.98
C ASN A 211 -0.25 -17.12 -15.19
N VAL A 212 -0.43 -17.11 -13.88
CA VAL A 212 0.54 -16.57 -12.93
C VAL A 212 1.39 -17.72 -12.42
N TRP A 213 2.70 -17.51 -12.47
CA TRP A 213 3.69 -18.46 -12.04
C TRP A 213 4.47 -17.90 -10.86
N GLN A 214 4.79 -18.74 -9.89
CA GLN A 214 5.73 -18.44 -8.81
C GLN A 214 7.01 -19.22 -9.00
N VAL A 215 8.14 -18.56 -8.76
CA VAL A 215 9.47 -19.16 -8.79
C VAL A 215 9.87 -19.53 -7.37
N GLU A 216 10.19 -20.81 -7.17
CA GLU A 216 10.78 -21.34 -5.95
C GLU A 216 12.07 -22.08 -6.31
N GLY A 217 13.20 -21.50 -5.89
CA GLY A 217 14.53 -22.01 -6.28
C GLY A 217 14.77 -21.88 -7.79
N GLU A 218 15.03 -23.00 -8.46
CA GLU A 218 15.35 -23.05 -9.91
C GLU A 218 14.16 -23.54 -10.76
N LYS A 219 12.95 -23.48 -10.20
CA LYS A 219 11.73 -23.94 -10.84
C LYS A 219 10.59 -22.94 -10.65
N ALA A 220 9.78 -22.78 -11.68
CA ALA A 220 8.53 -22.05 -11.62
C ALA A 220 7.34 -23.02 -11.69
N GLU A 221 6.31 -22.73 -10.91
CA GLU A 221 5.05 -23.48 -10.88
C GLU A 221 3.85 -22.55 -11.12
N PRO A 222 2.82 -23.00 -11.86
CA PRO A 222 1.63 -22.20 -12.08
C PRO A 222 0.80 -22.20 -10.79
N VAL A 223 0.41 -21.02 -10.33
CA VAL A 223 -0.34 -20.85 -9.07
C VAL A 223 -1.73 -20.27 -9.27
N LEU A 224 -1.94 -19.45 -10.30
CA LEU A 224 -3.24 -18.87 -10.64
C LEU A 224 -3.43 -18.85 -12.16
N GLU A 225 -4.68 -18.84 -12.61
CA GLU A 225 -5.06 -18.79 -14.02
C GLU A 225 -6.15 -17.74 -14.28
N GLY A 226 -6.35 -17.38 -15.54
CA GLY A 226 -7.44 -16.48 -15.96
C GLY A 226 -7.17 -14.98 -15.76
N ILE A 227 -5.93 -14.60 -15.43
CA ILE A 227 -5.55 -13.19 -15.32
C ILE A 227 -5.34 -12.62 -16.73
N PRO A 228 -6.02 -11.53 -17.14
CA PRO A 228 -5.84 -11.00 -18.49
C PRO A 228 -4.36 -10.63 -18.73
N PRO A 229 -3.70 -11.11 -19.80
CA PRO A 229 -2.25 -10.89 -20.01
C PRO A 229 -1.81 -9.43 -20.05
N GLN A 230 -2.72 -8.54 -20.46
CA GLN A 230 -2.49 -7.10 -20.58
C GLN A 230 -3.02 -6.30 -19.38
N SER A 231 -3.53 -6.98 -18.34
CA SER A 231 -4.02 -6.31 -17.13
C SER A 231 -2.88 -5.57 -16.43
N LEU A 232 -3.20 -4.44 -15.80
CA LEU A 232 -2.34 -3.91 -14.76
C LEU A 232 -2.37 -4.92 -13.62
N CYS A 233 -1.20 -5.39 -13.17
CA CYS A 233 -1.12 -6.41 -12.14
C CYS A 233 0.19 -6.27 -11.35
N ARG A 234 0.12 -6.65 -10.07
CA ARG A 234 1.25 -6.76 -9.14
C ARG A 234 1.04 -7.95 -8.23
N ALA A 235 2.10 -8.69 -7.97
CA ALA A 235 2.16 -9.76 -6.99
C ALA A 235 2.94 -9.31 -5.75
N ASP A 236 2.55 -9.83 -4.59
CA ASP A 236 3.27 -9.69 -3.33
C ASP A 236 3.23 -11.01 -2.53
N ARG A 237 3.57 -10.97 -1.24
CA ARG A 237 3.63 -12.18 -0.40
C ARG A 237 2.29 -12.86 -0.20
N ALA A 238 1.17 -12.14 -0.29
CA ALA A 238 -0.15 -12.68 0.00
C ALA A 238 -0.93 -13.07 -1.27
N GLY A 239 -0.66 -12.41 -2.40
CA GLY A 239 -1.37 -12.72 -3.64
C GLY A 239 -1.06 -11.78 -4.80
N ILE A 240 -2.02 -11.70 -5.72
CA ILE A 240 -2.02 -10.79 -6.85
C ILE A 240 -3.13 -9.75 -6.72
N THR A 241 -2.79 -8.50 -7.02
CA THR A 241 -3.77 -7.44 -7.30
C THR A 241 -3.75 -7.14 -8.79
N TYR A 242 -4.89 -7.15 -9.46
CA TYR A 242 -4.98 -6.82 -10.89
C TYR A 242 -6.23 -6.03 -11.25
N ALA A 243 -6.16 -5.26 -12.32
CA ALA A 243 -7.30 -4.54 -12.90
C ALA A 243 -7.81 -5.29 -14.13
N ASP A 244 -9.10 -5.60 -14.16
CA ASP A 244 -9.75 -6.26 -15.28
C ASP A 244 -10.00 -5.28 -16.47
N SER A 245 -10.62 -5.79 -17.53
CA SER A 245 -10.94 -4.98 -18.72
C SER A 245 -12.00 -3.91 -18.48
N THR A 246 -12.77 -4.00 -17.38
CA THR A 246 -13.77 -3.01 -16.98
C THR A 246 -13.17 -1.92 -16.08
N GLY A 247 -11.93 -2.12 -15.61
CA GLY A 247 -11.26 -1.25 -14.64
C GLY A 247 -11.56 -1.62 -13.19
N ARG A 248 -12.29 -2.71 -12.93
CA ARG A 248 -12.48 -3.28 -11.59
C ARG A 248 -11.16 -3.90 -11.13
N ILE A 249 -10.82 -3.66 -9.88
CA ILE A 249 -9.59 -4.17 -9.27
C ILE A 249 -9.94 -5.34 -8.38
N HIS A 250 -9.22 -6.44 -8.58
CA HIS A 250 -9.38 -7.69 -7.86
C HIS A 250 -8.15 -7.94 -7.01
N ARG A 251 -8.36 -8.49 -5.82
CA ARG A 251 -7.33 -9.07 -4.97
C ARG A 251 -7.58 -10.57 -4.86
N VAL A 252 -6.64 -11.37 -5.33
CA VAL A 252 -6.71 -12.83 -5.30
C VAL A 252 -5.50 -13.35 -4.52
N LEU A 253 -5.75 -14.19 -3.51
CA LEU A 253 -4.71 -14.83 -2.72
C LEU A 253 -4.06 -15.97 -3.51
N TRP A 254 -2.89 -16.43 -3.07
CA TRP A 254 -2.16 -17.51 -3.75
C TRP A 254 -2.87 -18.86 -3.76
N ASP A 255 -3.83 -19.07 -2.86
CA ASP A 255 -4.70 -20.26 -2.84
C ASP A 255 -5.89 -20.16 -3.83
N GLY A 256 -6.02 -19.03 -4.53
CA GLY A 256 -7.09 -18.74 -5.47
C GLY A 256 -8.33 -18.08 -4.86
N GLU A 257 -8.37 -17.83 -3.55
CA GLU A 257 -9.47 -17.11 -2.93
C GLU A 257 -9.49 -15.63 -3.34
N GLU A 258 -10.64 -15.13 -3.77
CA GLU A 258 -10.84 -13.70 -4.00
C GLU A 258 -11.00 -12.98 -2.64
N ALA A 259 -9.93 -12.36 -2.16
CA ALA A 259 -9.93 -11.58 -0.92
C ALA A 259 -10.80 -10.31 -1.02
N GLY A 260 -11.06 -9.82 -2.24
CA GLY A 260 -12.06 -8.80 -2.47
C GLY A 260 -11.86 -8.02 -3.75
N THR A 261 -12.77 -7.10 -4.00
CA THR A 261 -12.76 -6.26 -5.20
C THR A 261 -13.09 -4.81 -4.86
N CYS A 262 -12.63 -3.89 -5.70
CA CYS A 262 -13.00 -2.49 -5.62
C CYS A 262 -13.06 -1.87 -7.02
N THR A 263 -13.81 -0.79 -7.16
CA THR A 263 -13.93 -0.07 -8.43
C THR A 263 -13.48 1.38 -8.23
N PRO A 264 -12.37 1.81 -8.85
CA PRO A 264 -11.96 3.20 -8.80
C PRO A 264 -12.93 4.10 -9.55
N ASP A 265 -13.11 5.34 -9.06
CA ASP A 265 -13.83 6.39 -9.79
C ASP A 265 -12.95 7.02 -10.88
N GLY A 266 -12.50 6.21 -11.83
CA GLY A 266 -11.58 6.63 -12.88
C GLY A 266 -10.93 5.45 -13.58
N LYS A 267 -10.16 5.73 -14.63
CA LYS A 267 -9.39 4.71 -15.34
C LYS A 267 -8.15 4.35 -14.53
N PRO A 268 -7.96 3.08 -14.11
CA PRO A 268 -6.71 2.65 -13.47
C PRO A 268 -5.53 2.87 -14.42
N LEU A 269 -4.44 3.45 -13.90
CA LEU A 269 -3.20 3.68 -14.63
C LEU A 269 -2.03 2.90 -14.03
N ALA A 270 -2.01 2.73 -12.70
CA ALA A 270 -1.00 1.92 -12.00
C ALA A 270 -1.59 1.33 -10.72
N LEU A 271 -1.07 0.18 -10.33
CA LEU A 271 -1.38 -0.49 -9.06
C LEU A 271 -0.15 -0.43 -8.17
N THR A 272 -0.35 -0.06 -6.91
CA THR A 272 0.69 -0.04 -5.89
C THR A 272 0.38 -1.13 -4.86
N GLU A 273 1.18 -1.24 -3.80
CA GLU A 273 0.84 -2.13 -2.69
C GLU A 273 -0.43 -1.72 -1.95
N LYS A 274 -0.62 -0.41 -1.74
CA LYS A 274 -1.65 0.11 -0.84
C LYS A 274 -2.85 0.70 -1.57
N GLY A 275 -2.74 0.96 -2.87
CA GLY A 275 -3.78 1.67 -3.61
C GLY A 275 -3.60 1.73 -5.12
N VAL A 276 -4.50 2.46 -5.77
CA VAL A 276 -4.55 2.63 -7.21
C VAL A 276 -4.32 4.09 -7.59
N LEU A 277 -3.50 4.30 -8.61
CA LEU A 277 -3.44 5.55 -9.36
C LEU A 277 -4.45 5.48 -10.51
N MET A 278 -5.32 6.48 -10.60
CA MET A 278 -6.38 6.54 -11.60
C MET A 278 -6.45 7.92 -12.25
N SER A 279 -6.98 7.99 -13.48
CA SER A 279 -7.32 9.27 -14.10
C SER A 279 -8.82 9.47 -14.27
N ARG A 280 -9.27 10.68 -13.95
CA ARG A 280 -10.64 11.16 -14.10
C ARG A 280 -10.60 12.60 -14.59
N GLU A 281 -11.30 12.90 -15.68
CA GLU A 281 -11.41 14.27 -16.22
C GLU A 281 -10.06 14.99 -16.47
N LYS A 282 -9.04 14.23 -16.93
CA LYS A 282 -7.66 14.73 -17.13
C LYS A 282 -6.97 15.19 -15.84
N MET A 283 -7.41 14.69 -14.69
CA MET A 283 -6.74 14.82 -13.40
C MET A 283 -6.35 13.42 -12.91
N LEU A 284 -5.21 13.33 -12.25
CA LEU A 284 -4.73 12.12 -11.58
C LEU A 284 -5.23 12.10 -10.14
N TYR A 285 -5.62 10.92 -9.69
CA TYR A 285 -6.07 10.68 -8.32
C TYR A 285 -5.42 9.42 -7.79
N TYR A 286 -5.14 9.42 -6.49
CA TYR A 286 -4.72 8.21 -5.77
C TYR A 286 -5.75 7.85 -4.73
N ALA A 287 -6.12 6.58 -4.67
CA ALA A 287 -6.99 6.05 -3.62
C ALA A 287 -6.38 4.79 -3.01
N PRO A 288 -6.36 4.66 -1.67
CA PRO A 288 -6.06 3.38 -1.04
C PRO A 288 -7.12 2.35 -1.43
N TYR A 289 -6.73 1.08 -1.48
CA TYR A 289 -7.68 0.02 -1.74
C TYR A 289 -8.70 -0.07 -0.60
N ALA A 290 -9.99 -0.05 -0.95
CA ALA A 290 -11.06 -0.45 -0.05
C ALA A 290 -11.74 -1.68 -0.65
N PHE A 291 -11.11 -2.85 -0.47
CA PHE A 291 -11.65 -4.10 -0.99
C PHE A 291 -12.94 -4.43 -0.24
N THR A 292 -14.04 -4.49 -0.99
CA THR A 292 -15.28 -5.09 -0.53
C THR A 292 -15.26 -6.56 -0.93
N GLN A 293 -15.42 -7.43 0.05
CA GLN A 293 -15.75 -8.83 -0.22
C GLN A 293 -17.19 -8.85 -0.77
N GLU A 294 -17.43 -9.47 -1.93
CA GLU A 294 -18.80 -9.67 -2.41
C GLU A 294 -19.51 -10.60 -1.41
N GLN A 295 -20.30 -10.03 -0.51
CA GLN A 295 -21.11 -10.80 0.41
C GLN A 295 -22.14 -11.57 -0.42
N PRO A 296 -22.24 -12.92 -0.32
CA PRO A 296 -23.20 -13.68 -1.11
C PRO A 296 -24.61 -13.12 -0.86
N SER A 297 -25.33 -12.78 -1.93
CA SER A 297 -26.63 -12.15 -1.81
C SER A 297 -27.61 -13.12 -1.15
N LEU A 298 -27.86 -12.96 0.15
CA LEU A 298 -28.89 -13.70 0.85
C LEU A 298 -30.25 -13.17 0.42
N SER A 299 -30.96 -13.98 -0.37
CA SER A 299 -32.37 -13.77 -0.69
C SER A 299 -33.20 -13.68 0.62
N PRO A 300 -34.20 -12.79 0.72
CA PRO A 300 -34.89 -12.55 1.99
C PRO A 300 -35.88 -13.69 2.28
N ALA A 301 -35.73 -14.35 3.43
CA ALA A 301 -36.77 -15.19 4.03
C ALA A 301 -36.94 -14.82 5.51
N PRO A 302 -38.17 -14.92 6.06
CA PRO A 302 -38.60 -14.16 7.22
C PRO A 302 -38.10 -14.77 8.55
N SER A 303 -37.80 -13.89 9.51
CA SER A 303 -37.62 -14.21 10.94
C SER A 303 -39.00 -14.23 11.65
N PRO A 304 -39.15 -14.63 12.93
CA PRO A 304 -38.19 -15.23 13.87
C PRO A 304 -38.74 -16.49 14.60
N SER A 305 -37.90 -17.22 15.36
CA SER A 305 -38.19 -17.60 16.77
C SER A 305 -37.09 -18.50 17.38
N VAL A 306 -36.36 -17.91 18.33
CA VAL A 306 -35.87 -18.45 19.62
C VAL A 306 -34.74 -19.51 19.66
N SER A 307 -33.60 -19.03 20.19
CA SER A 307 -32.42 -19.66 20.84
C SER A 307 -32.75 -20.85 21.78
N PRO A 308 -31.84 -21.82 22.10
CA PRO A 308 -30.53 -21.55 22.72
C PRO A 308 -29.36 -22.51 22.38
N SER A 309 -28.12 -21.99 22.36
CA SER A 309 -26.95 -22.40 23.19
C SER A 309 -25.67 -21.66 22.71
N PRO A 310 -24.69 -21.39 23.59
CA PRO A 310 -23.58 -20.48 23.29
C PRO A 310 -22.60 -21.14 22.32
N GLY A 311 -22.43 -20.51 21.15
CA GLY A 311 -21.25 -20.70 20.32
C GLY A 311 -20.00 -20.15 21.03
N PRO A 312 -18.79 -20.53 20.58
CA PRO A 312 -17.55 -20.01 21.14
C PRO A 312 -17.58 -18.47 21.11
N SER A 313 -17.20 -17.85 22.23
CA SER A 313 -17.21 -16.39 22.44
C SER A 313 -16.57 -15.70 21.23
N GLU A 314 -17.39 -15.03 20.41
CA GLU A 314 -16.88 -14.08 19.43
C GLU A 314 -16.23 -12.96 20.24
N LYS A 315 -14.91 -12.83 20.11
CA LYS A 315 -14.14 -11.77 20.75
C LYS A 315 -14.85 -10.42 20.52
N PRO A 316 -15.16 -9.65 21.58
CA PRO A 316 -15.90 -8.42 21.41
C PRO A 316 -15.12 -7.46 20.50
N SER A 317 -15.80 -6.86 19.53
CA SER A 317 -15.21 -5.90 18.60
C SER A 317 -14.61 -4.65 19.29
N TRP A 318 -14.94 -4.44 20.57
CA TRP A 318 -14.43 -3.33 21.37
C TRP A 318 -13.12 -3.63 22.08
N LEU A 319 -12.66 -4.89 22.14
CA LEU A 319 -11.46 -5.33 22.85
C LEU A 319 -10.46 -6.01 21.93
N GLU A 320 -9.23 -5.50 21.86
CA GLU A 320 -8.10 -6.10 21.16
C GLU A 320 -6.94 -6.43 22.12
N LEU A 321 -6.22 -7.52 21.86
CA LEU A 321 -5.00 -7.91 22.58
C LEU A 321 -3.82 -7.76 21.61
N GLY A 322 -2.80 -7.03 22.02
CA GLY A 322 -1.57 -6.84 21.23
C GLY A 322 -0.45 -6.32 22.14
N ASP A 323 0.78 -6.77 21.91
CA ASP A 323 2.00 -6.26 22.58
C ASP A 323 1.97 -6.21 24.11
N GLY A 324 1.13 -7.05 24.75
CA GLY A 324 0.96 -7.07 26.21
C GLY A 324 -0.04 -6.03 26.76
N TYR A 325 -0.88 -5.44 25.92
CA TYR A 325 -1.91 -4.45 26.28
C TYR A 325 -3.32 -4.91 25.91
N PHE A 326 -4.31 -4.37 26.63
CA PHE A 326 -5.72 -4.39 26.25
C PHE A 326 -6.09 -3.09 25.54
N TYR A 327 -6.35 -3.16 24.24
CA TYR A 327 -6.76 -2.02 23.44
C TYR A 327 -8.29 -1.94 23.38
N ILE A 328 -8.84 -0.81 23.77
CA ILE A 328 -10.28 -0.60 23.93
C ILE A 328 -10.75 0.52 23.00
N THR A 329 -11.78 0.23 22.21
CA THR A 329 -12.43 1.23 21.34
C THR A 329 -13.71 1.78 21.99
N GLY A 330 -13.72 3.09 22.24
CA GLY A 330 -14.88 3.80 22.79
C GLY A 330 -14.96 3.81 24.33
N GLU A 331 -16.05 4.40 24.85
CA GLU A 331 -16.30 4.50 26.29
C GLU A 331 -16.88 3.18 26.82
N VAL A 332 -16.02 2.33 27.40
CA VAL A 332 -16.40 1.00 27.89
C VAL A 332 -16.42 0.95 29.42
N PRO A 333 -17.48 0.42 30.06
CA PRO A 333 -17.49 0.21 31.51
C PRO A 333 -16.50 -0.86 31.97
N VAL A 334 -15.90 -0.65 33.13
CA VAL A 334 -15.03 -1.63 33.84
C VAL A 334 -15.69 -3.00 33.98
N GLU A 335 -17.00 -3.01 34.24
CA GLU A 335 -17.80 -4.22 34.39
C GLU A 335 -17.71 -5.13 33.15
N TRP A 336 -17.69 -4.56 31.94
CA TRP A 336 -17.67 -5.35 30.71
C TRP A 336 -16.35 -6.10 30.53
N LEU A 337 -15.21 -5.47 30.87
CA LEU A 337 -13.92 -6.14 30.84
C LEU A 337 -13.84 -7.23 31.92
N LEU A 338 -14.40 -7.00 33.11
CA LEU A 338 -14.50 -8.03 34.14
C LEU A 338 -15.37 -9.22 33.73
N GLU A 339 -16.45 -8.97 32.96
CA GLU A 339 -17.27 -10.05 32.42
C GLU A 339 -16.56 -10.86 31.34
N GLU A 340 -15.82 -10.19 30.46
CA GLU A 340 -15.10 -10.86 29.37
C GLU A 340 -13.94 -11.72 29.87
N LEU A 341 -13.36 -11.36 31.01
CA LEU A 341 -12.30 -12.14 31.65
C LEU A 341 -12.82 -13.37 32.41
N LYS A 342 -14.15 -13.60 32.50
CA LYS A 342 -14.71 -14.84 33.07
C LYS A 342 -14.31 -16.05 32.21
N PRO A 343 -14.01 -17.23 32.81
CA PRO A 343 -14.21 -17.61 34.21
C PRO A 343 -13.06 -17.21 35.16
N GLN A 344 -12.04 -16.51 34.67
CA GLN A 344 -10.90 -16.11 35.49
C GLN A 344 -11.32 -14.93 36.37
N GLU A 345 -10.99 -14.98 37.67
CA GLU A 345 -11.21 -13.81 38.52
C GLU A 345 -10.22 -12.71 38.12
N ALA A 346 -10.72 -11.53 37.75
CA ALA A 346 -9.91 -10.40 37.33
C ALA A 346 -10.08 -9.21 38.27
N LEU A 347 -9.03 -8.40 38.40
CA LEU A 347 -9.02 -7.19 39.21
C LEU A 347 -8.48 -6.03 38.38
N ILE A 348 -9.18 -4.89 38.33
CA ILE A 348 -8.73 -3.69 37.62
C ILE A 348 -8.22 -2.67 38.63
N LYS A 349 -7.09 -2.04 38.35
CA LYS A 349 -6.50 -0.99 39.19
C LYS A 349 -6.21 0.29 38.41
N THR A 350 -6.27 1.43 39.09
CA THR A 350 -5.77 2.70 38.56
C THR A 350 -4.24 2.70 38.49
N PRO A 351 -3.60 3.64 37.77
CA PRO A 351 -2.15 3.82 37.79
C PRO A 351 -1.56 3.98 39.22
N GLU A 352 -2.35 4.50 40.15
CA GLU A 352 -1.99 4.67 41.57
C GLU A 352 -2.19 3.40 42.42
N GLY A 353 -2.70 2.31 41.82
CA GLY A 353 -2.87 1.01 42.46
C GLY A 353 -4.21 0.81 43.17
N GLU A 354 -5.16 1.74 43.05
CA GLU A 354 -6.48 1.62 43.66
C GLU A 354 -7.38 0.65 42.88
N THR A 355 -8.09 -0.26 43.56
CA THR A 355 -8.98 -1.22 42.89
C THR A 355 -10.25 -0.54 42.38
N VAL A 356 -10.51 -0.66 41.08
CA VAL A 356 -11.68 -0.12 40.40
C VAL A 356 -12.67 -1.26 40.15
N THR A 357 -13.88 -1.11 40.66
CA THR A 357 -14.96 -2.12 40.52
C THR A 357 -16.15 -1.60 39.70
N ASN A 358 -16.21 -0.30 39.44
CA ASN A 358 -17.23 0.36 38.63
C ASN A 358 -16.65 1.67 38.08
N GLY A 359 -17.15 2.14 36.94
CA GLY A 359 -16.64 3.29 36.21
C GLY A 359 -16.35 2.95 34.75
N LEU A 360 -15.75 3.90 34.02
CA LEU A 360 -15.23 3.67 32.68
C LEU A 360 -13.80 3.18 32.76
N LEU A 361 -13.41 2.34 31.79
CA LEU A 361 -12.03 1.97 31.56
C LEU A 361 -11.29 3.20 31.04
N GLY A 362 -10.12 3.47 31.61
CA GLY A 362 -9.25 4.56 31.20
C GLY A 362 -7.87 4.05 30.82
N THR A 363 -7.19 4.79 29.96
CA THR A 363 -5.80 4.51 29.59
C THR A 363 -4.89 4.55 30.82
N GLY A 364 -4.03 3.54 30.95
CA GLY A 364 -3.09 3.39 32.06
C GLY A 364 -3.63 2.57 33.24
N MET A 365 -4.90 2.14 33.23
CA MET A 365 -5.39 1.14 34.17
C MET A 365 -4.72 -0.21 33.93
N SER A 366 -4.57 -1.03 34.98
CA SER A 366 -4.00 -2.38 34.88
C SER A 366 -5.04 -3.44 35.23
N ALA A 367 -5.19 -4.45 34.38
CA ALA A 367 -6.02 -5.62 34.61
C ALA A 367 -5.16 -6.81 35.02
N PHE A 368 -5.44 -7.38 36.18
CA PHE A 368 -4.73 -8.53 36.75
C PHE A 368 -5.58 -9.79 36.61
N GLN A 369 -5.07 -10.79 35.89
CA GLN A 369 -5.73 -12.09 35.76
C GLN A 369 -5.36 -13.01 36.93
N GLY A 370 -6.34 -13.43 37.73
CA GLY A 370 -6.17 -14.18 38.97
C GLY A 370 -6.18 -13.31 40.23
N LYS A 371 -6.51 -13.89 41.40
CA LYS A 371 -6.57 -13.19 42.73
C LYS A 371 -5.22 -12.62 43.21
N THR A 372 -4.15 -12.84 42.46
CA THR A 372 -2.78 -12.50 42.85
C THR A 372 -2.27 -11.35 42.01
N ASP A 373 -1.89 -10.27 42.70
CA ASP A 373 -1.25 -9.08 42.17
C ASP A 373 0.23 -9.38 41.87
N THR A 374 0.46 -10.11 40.79
CA THR A 374 1.80 -10.47 40.30
C THR A 374 2.03 -9.85 38.95
N TYR A 375 3.21 -9.27 38.73
CA TYR A 375 3.62 -8.65 37.46
C TYR A 375 3.45 -9.57 36.24
N GLU A 376 3.47 -10.89 36.42
CA GLU A 376 3.28 -11.87 35.33
C GLU A 376 1.85 -11.92 34.77
N ASN A 377 0.86 -11.41 35.51
CA ASN A 377 -0.55 -11.44 35.12
C ASN A 377 -1.14 -10.03 34.88
N GLU A 378 -0.28 -9.02 34.82
CA GLU A 378 -0.67 -7.64 34.60
C GLU A 378 -0.78 -7.35 33.10
N THR A 379 -1.91 -6.77 32.68
CA THR A 379 -2.09 -6.27 31.32
C THR A 379 -2.61 -4.83 31.40
N VAL A 380 -1.89 -3.90 30.79
CA VAL A 380 -2.22 -2.48 30.83
C VAL A 380 -3.30 -2.17 29.80
N VAL A 381 -4.29 -1.37 30.20
CA VAL A 381 -5.43 -0.94 29.39
C VAL A 381 -5.09 0.34 28.65
N ILE A 382 -5.34 0.36 27.35
CA ILE A 382 -5.17 1.49 26.44
C ILE A 382 -6.53 1.77 25.80
N VAL A 383 -7.09 2.94 26.04
CA VAL A 383 -8.38 3.36 25.47
C VAL A 383 -8.10 4.37 24.37
N TRP A 384 -8.51 4.05 23.13
CA TRP A 384 -8.18 4.87 21.97
C TRP A 384 -8.74 6.29 22.10
N GLY A 385 -7.85 7.29 22.04
CA GLY A 385 -8.19 8.71 22.17
C GLY A 385 -8.40 9.20 23.60
N ASP A 386 -8.31 8.36 24.63
CA ASP A 386 -8.27 8.79 26.04
C ASP A 386 -6.81 8.93 26.49
N CYS A 387 -6.19 10.04 26.11
CA CYS A 387 -4.78 10.33 26.41
C CYS A 387 -4.59 10.73 27.88
N SER A 388 -5.64 11.26 28.52
CA SER A 388 -5.65 11.70 29.91
C SER A 388 -5.97 10.58 30.91
N GLY A 389 -6.41 9.40 30.43
CA GLY A 389 -6.69 8.23 31.25
C GLY A 389 -7.99 8.31 32.06
N ASN A 390 -8.89 9.24 31.72
CA ASN A 390 -10.12 9.47 32.48
C ASN A 390 -11.29 8.58 32.00
N GLY A 391 -11.07 7.80 30.94
CA GLY A 391 -12.04 6.90 30.31
C GLY A 391 -13.01 7.57 29.33
N ARG A 392 -12.77 8.83 28.97
CA ARG A 392 -13.57 9.58 27.99
C ARG A 392 -12.67 10.38 27.07
N THR A 393 -13.03 10.41 25.79
CA THR A 393 -12.39 11.26 24.79
C THR A 393 -12.96 12.68 24.84
N GLY A 394 -12.13 13.66 25.20
CA GLY A 394 -12.52 15.04 25.40
C GLY A 394 -11.36 16.04 25.26
N PRO A 395 -11.59 17.33 25.58
CA PRO A 395 -10.59 18.39 25.42
C PRO A 395 -9.29 18.15 26.20
N SER A 396 -9.35 17.49 27.35
CA SER A 396 -8.16 17.14 28.14
C SER A 396 -7.24 16.18 27.41
N ASP A 397 -7.78 15.30 26.55
CA ASP A 397 -6.97 14.39 25.74
C ASP A 397 -6.28 15.14 24.59
N MET A 398 -6.95 16.13 24.02
CA MET A 398 -6.34 17.02 23.03
C MET A 398 -5.17 17.80 23.63
N GLU A 399 -5.33 18.33 24.85
CA GLU A 399 -4.25 19.02 25.55
C GLU A 399 -3.06 18.10 25.82
N GLU A 400 -3.32 16.85 26.25
CA GLU A 400 -2.25 15.89 26.54
C GLU A 400 -1.54 15.41 25.26
N ALA A 401 -2.29 15.13 24.18
CA ALA A 401 -1.71 14.76 22.89
C ALA A 401 -0.91 15.92 22.26
N GLN A 402 -1.37 17.18 22.39
CA GLN A 402 -0.61 18.35 21.96
C GLN A 402 0.66 18.54 22.80
N ARG A 403 0.61 18.26 24.10
CA ARG A 403 1.81 18.27 24.96
C ARG A 403 2.82 17.23 24.47
N MET A 404 2.38 16.02 24.14
CA MET A 404 3.23 14.97 23.55
C MET A 404 3.84 15.37 22.21
N LEU A 405 3.07 16.01 21.34
CA LEU A 405 3.58 16.52 20.07
C LEU A 405 4.69 17.57 20.25
N LEU A 406 4.55 18.44 21.26
CA LEU A 406 5.47 19.57 21.50
C LEU A 406 6.74 19.16 22.27
N HIS A 407 6.63 18.18 23.15
CA HIS A 407 7.73 17.68 23.96
C HIS A 407 8.20 16.34 23.39
N ARG A 408 9.09 16.38 22.39
CA ARG A 408 9.84 15.20 21.86
C ARG A 408 10.80 14.60 22.91
N GLU A 409 10.33 14.34 24.12
CA GLU A 409 11.09 13.70 25.20
C GLU A 409 10.58 12.28 25.44
N ASP A 410 11.52 11.32 25.46
CA ASP A 410 11.32 9.86 25.53
C ASP A 410 10.64 9.35 26.83
N ASP A 411 10.25 10.23 27.76
CA ASP A 411 9.69 9.88 29.07
C ASP A 411 8.18 10.15 29.18
N MET A 412 7.49 10.56 28.11
CA MET A 412 6.03 10.70 28.15
C MET A 412 5.36 9.32 28.28
N VAL A 413 4.46 9.20 29.27
CA VAL A 413 3.83 7.96 29.75
C VAL A 413 3.41 7.07 28.58
N LYS A 414 4.14 5.98 28.36
CA LYS A 414 3.96 5.02 27.24
C LYS A 414 2.49 4.66 26.96
N PRO A 415 1.62 4.45 27.98
CA PRO A 415 0.18 4.28 27.76
C PRO A 415 -0.53 5.45 27.08
N ALA A 416 -0.28 6.68 27.52
CA ALA A 416 -0.92 7.88 26.98
C ALA A 416 -0.47 8.14 25.54
N PHE A 417 0.80 7.86 25.25
CA PHE A 417 1.34 7.90 23.90
C PHE A 417 0.62 6.91 22.98
N LEU A 418 0.48 5.65 23.41
CA LEU A 418 -0.24 4.62 22.65
C LEU A 418 -1.72 4.95 22.47
N ALA A 419 -2.34 5.67 23.40
CA ALA A 419 -3.73 6.12 23.23
C ALA A 419 -3.86 7.28 22.23
N ALA A 420 -2.81 8.10 22.10
CA ALA A 420 -2.75 9.25 21.21
C ALA A 420 -2.37 8.87 19.77
N ASP A 421 -1.45 7.92 19.58
CA ASP A 421 -1.05 7.35 18.27
C ASP A 421 -2.19 6.47 17.71
N ARG A 422 -3.06 7.08 16.90
CA ARG A 422 -4.30 6.44 16.46
C ARG A 422 -4.14 5.66 15.18
N ASP A 423 -3.15 5.97 14.35
CA ASP A 423 -2.81 5.18 13.17
C ASP A 423 -1.74 4.12 13.43
N ARG A 424 -1.18 4.07 14.64
CA ARG A 424 -0.22 3.07 15.13
C ARG A 424 1.08 3.13 14.34
N ASP A 425 1.48 4.33 13.91
CA ASP A 425 2.73 4.53 13.17
C ASP A 425 3.94 4.73 14.09
N GLY A 426 3.71 4.83 15.40
CA GLY A 426 4.75 4.98 16.41
C GLY A 426 5.19 6.44 16.61
N GLU A 427 4.49 7.41 16.03
CA GLU A 427 4.68 8.84 16.26
C GLU A 427 3.33 9.50 16.63
N ILE A 428 3.36 10.66 17.29
CA ILE A 428 2.17 11.49 17.45
C ILE A 428 2.33 12.66 16.50
N THR A 429 1.40 12.78 15.55
CA THR A 429 1.44 13.80 14.51
C THR A 429 0.19 14.68 14.52
N ALA A 430 0.14 15.69 13.65
CA ALA A 430 -1.06 16.51 13.48
C ALA A 430 -2.28 15.69 12.99
N LYS A 431 -2.05 14.53 12.36
CA LYS A 431 -3.09 13.61 11.89
C LYS A 431 -3.81 12.95 13.07
N ASP A 432 -3.06 12.50 14.07
CA ASP A 432 -3.60 11.94 15.30
C ASP A 432 -4.48 12.95 16.04
N LEU A 433 -4.02 14.20 16.09
CA LEU A 433 -4.80 15.30 16.64
C LEU A 433 -6.09 15.55 15.83
N LEU A 434 -6.06 15.44 14.51
CA LEU A 434 -7.25 15.61 13.67
C LEU A 434 -8.27 14.47 13.90
N TRP A 435 -7.79 13.24 14.09
CA TRP A 435 -8.68 12.11 14.40
C TRP A 435 -9.22 12.20 15.82
N LEU A 436 -8.41 12.64 16.77
CA LEU A 436 -8.82 12.92 18.13
C LEU A 436 -9.87 14.04 18.17
N SER A 437 -9.68 15.14 17.44
CA SER A 437 -10.66 16.23 17.36
C SER A 437 -11.99 15.74 16.78
N GLY A 438 -11.96 14.94 15.71
CA GLY A 438 -13.16 14.33 15.14
C GLY A 438 -13.88 13.39 16.11
N ALA A 439 -13.14 12.64 16.95
CA ALA A 439 -13.73 11.80 18.00
C ALA A 439 -14.36 12.64 19.12
N ILE A 440 -13.71 13.73 19.54
CA ILE A 440 -14.25 14.68 20.54
C ILE A 440 -15.54 15.32 20.00
N GLU A 441 -15.56 15.76 18.73
CA GLU A 441 -16.75 16.34 18.11
C GLU A 441 -17.90 15.32 18.01
N LYS A 442 -17.60 14.07 17.65
CA LYS A 442 -18.58 12.99 17.60
C LYS A 442 -19.14 12.67 19.00
N ALA A 443 -18.30 12.66 20.03
CA ALA A 443 -18.72 12.47 21.42
C ALA A 443 -19.56 13.64 21.94
N ALA A 444 -19.25 14.87 21.52
CA ALA A 444 -20.02 16.07 21.87
C ALA A 444 -21.40 16.12 21.17
N ASN A 445 -21.48 15.66 19.92
CA ASN A 445 -22.72 15.66 19.13
C ASN A 445 -23.61 14.41 19.34
N GLY A 446 -23.09 13.40 20.05
CA GLY A 446 -23.80 12.16 20.39
C GLY A 446 -24.55 12.19 21.74
N ARG A 447 -24.70 13.37 22.36
CA ARG A 447 -25.48 13.57 23.61
C ARG A 447 -26.85 14.18 23.36
#